data_AF-A0A9W9M0T1-F1
#
_entry.id   AF-A0A9W9M0T1-F1
#
_cell.length_a   1.000
_cell.length_b   1.000
_cell.length_c   1.000
_cell.angle_alpha   90.00
_cell.angle_beta   90.00
_cell.angle_gamma   90.00
#
_symmetry.space_group_name_H-M   'P 1'
#
loop_
_entity.id
_entity.type
_entity.pdbx_description
1 polymer ?
#
loop_
_entity_poly.entity_id
_entity_poly.type
_entity_poly.pdbx_seq_one_letter_code
_entity_poly.pdbx_strand_id
1 'polypeptide(L)'
;MSFLFGGQPKMSSEMKIAQAEMEVDMISDMFTRLTESCSKKCIPNEYREGDLNKGESVCLDRCVSKFFDVNMKVSEKMQGDAASKQGGAGFGM
;
A
#
# COMPACT_ATOMS: atom_id res chain seq x y z
N MET A 1 26.74 -38.82 -12.88
CA MET A 1 25.34 -38.96 -12.43
C MET A 1 25.16 -38.33 -11.04
N SER A 2 25.42 -37.03 -10.84
CA SER A 2 25.35 -36.42 -9.49
C SER A 2 24.96 -34.93 -9.45
N PHE A 3 24.12 -34.46 -10.38
CA PHE A 3 23.53 -33.11 -10.32
C PHE A 3 22.25 -33.06 -9.45
N LEU A 4 22.11 -33.96 -8.47
CA LEU A 4 20.84 -34.22 -7.74
C LEU A 4 20.72 -33.56 -6.36
N PHE A 5 21.57 -32.60 -5.98
CA PHE A 5 21.49 -31.92 -4.68
C PHE A 5 21.60 -30.39 -4.78
N GLY A 6 20.77 -29.79 -5.64
CA GLY A 6 20.54 -28.35 -5.66
C GLY A 6 19.70 -27.91 -4.46
N GLY A 7 20.35 -27.70 -3.31
CA GLY A 7 19.71 -27.04 -2.17
C GLY A 7 19.31 -25.62 -2.57
N GLN A 8 18.02 -25.30 -2.47
CA GLN A 8 17.50 -23.96 -2.68
C GLN A 8 18.33 -22.96 -1.83
N PRO A 9 18.80 -21.84 -2.39
CA PRO A 9 19.49 -20.82 -1.60
C PRO A 9 18.53 -20.34 -0.51
N LYS A 10 18.84 -20.65 0.75
CA LYS A 10 18.12 -20.08 1.90
C LYS A 10 18.42 -18.59 1.88
N MET A 11 17.39 -17.76 1.67
CA MET A 11 17.49 -16.31 1.85
C MET A 11 18.22 -16.01 3.17
N SER A 12 19.27 -15.17 3.11
CA SER A 12 20.04 -14.84 4.31
C SER A 12 19.14 -14.17 5.35
N SER A 13 19.50 -14.30 6.62
CA SER A 13 18.77 -13.61 7.70
C SER A 13 18.73 -12.10 7.46
N GLU A 14 19.78 -11.51 6.88
CA GLU A 14 19.78 -10.08 6.55
C GLU A 14 18.74 -9.74 5.48
N MET A 15 18.61 -10.59 4.45
CA MET A 15 17.63 -10.35 3.37
C MET A 15 16.18 -10.46 3.88
N LYS A 16 15.93 -11.35 4.86
CA LYS A 16 14.61 -11.45 5.52
C LYS A 16 14.29 -10.24 6.40
N ILE A 17 15.30 -9.73 7.12
CA ILE A 17 15.15 -8.52 7.94
C ILE A 17 14.87 -7.31 7.05
N ALA A 18 15.65 -7.14 5.99
CA ALA A 18 15.46 -6.05 5.03
C ALA A 18 14.08 -6.07 4.36
N GLN A 19 13.54 -7.26 4.08
CA GLN A 19 12.17 -7.40 3.56
C GLN A 19 11.12 -6.98 4.61
N ALA A 20 11.29 -7.40 5.86
CA ALA A 20 10.38 -7.03 6.94
C ALA A 20 10.41 -5.52 7.23
N GLU A 21 11.58 -4.89 7.18
CA GLU A 21 11.73 -3.43 7.30
C GLU A 21 10.96 -2.70 6.20
N MET A 22 11.10 -3.16 4.95
CA MET A 22 10.35 -2.59 3.82
C MET A 22 8.83 -2.71 4.00
N GLU A 23 8.33 -3.85 4.49
CA GLU A 23 6.90 -4.03 4.76
C GLU A 23 6.39 -3.05 5.82
N VAL A 24 7.17 -2.84 6.89
CA VAL A 24 6.83 -1.88 7.96
C VAL A 24 6.84 -0.43 7.43
N ASP A 25 7.82 -0.06 6.62
CA ASP A 25 7.91 1.28 6.04
C ASP A 25 6.72 1.58 5.12
N MET A 26 6.31 0.60 4.31
CA MET A 26 5.14 0.76 3.45
C MET A 26 3.84 0.94 4.24
N ILE A 27 3.64 0.15 5.29
CA ILE A 27 2.44 0.29 6.16
C ILE A 27 2.44 1.65 6.86
N SER A 28 3.61 2.13 7.28
CA SER A 28 3.76 3.42 7.97
C SER A 28 3.45 4.61 7.06
N ASP A 29 3.96 4.61 5.82
CA ASP A 29 3.62 5.64 4.82
C ASP A 29 2.11 5.60 4.49
N MET A 30 1.55 4.40 4.32
CA MET A 30 0.12 4.24 4.05
C MET A 30 -0.74 4.82 5.19
N PHE A 31 -0.40 4.51 6.45
CA PHE A 31 -1.11 5.03 7.62
C PHE A 31 -1.03 6.55 7.72
N THR A 32 0.13 7.13 7.44
CA THR A 32 0.33 8.59 7.43
C THR A 32 -0.57 9.25 6.39
N ARG A 33 -0.56 8.75 5.14
CA ARG A 33 -1.42 9.27 4.05
C ARG A 33 -2.90 9.08 4.33
N LEU A 34 -3.29 7.95 4.93
CA LEU A 34 -4.68 7.70 5.33
C LEU A 34 -5.13 8.73 6.36
N THR A 35 -4.33 8.96 7.39
CA THR A 35 -4.63 9.88 8.49
C THR A 35 -4.76 11.31 7.98
N GLU A 36 -3.82 11.76 7.14
CA GLU A 36 -3.88 13.09 6.52
C GLU A 36 -5.08 13.25 5.57
N SER A 37 -5.37 12.23 4.75
CA SER A 37 -6.49 12.29 3.80
C SER A 37 -7.84 12.32 4.53
N CYS A 38 -8.02 11.46 5.53
CA CYS A 38 -9.28 11.34 6.23
C CYS A 38 -9.53 12.47 7.23
N SER A 39 -8.49 12.95 7.92
CA SER A 39 -8.63 14.16 8.76
C SER A 39 -9.04 15.36 7.92
N LYS A 40 -8.38 15.61 6.79
CA LYS A 40 -8.72 16.72 5.88
C LYS A 40 -10.13 16.62 5.27
N LYS A 41 -10.66 15.40 5.09
CA LYS A 41 -11.99 15.18 4.50
C LYS A 41 -13.13 15.21 5.52
N CYS A 42 -12.87 14.76 6.74
CA CYS A 42 -13.91 14.50 7.73
C CYS A 42 -13.89 15.44 8.93
N ILE A 43 -12.76 16.08 9.23
CA ILE A 43 -12.63 16.99 10.37
C ILE A 43 -12.60 18.44 9.84
N PRO A 44 -13.59 19.28 10.18
CA PRO A 44 -13.61 20.67 9.77
C PRO A 44 -12.52 21.47 10.49
N ASN A 45 -12.08 22.57 9.87
CA ASN A 45 -11.08 23.47 10.48
C ASN A 45 -11.64 24.29 11.66
N GLU A 46 -12.96 24.25 11.89
CA GLU A 46 -13.64 24.89 13.02
C GLU A 46 -13.96 23.83 14.08
N TYR A 47 -13.21 23.84 15.18
CA TYR A 47 -13.37 22.90 16.28
C TYR A 47 -14.34 23.46 17.32
N ARG A 48 -15.52 22.84 17.44
CA ARG A 48 -16.56 23.25 18.39
C ARG A 48 -16.47 22.53 19.73
N GLU A 49 -15.94 21.31 19.71
CA GLU A 49 -15.73 20.44 20.86
C GLU A 49 -14.48 19.56 20.63
N GLY A 50 -13.96 18.95 21.70
CA GLY A 50 -12.73 18.15 21.62
C GLY A 50 -12.96 16.68 21.22
N ASP A 51 -14.19 16.19 21.37
CA ASP A 51 -14.57 14.83 21.01
C ASP A 51 -15.08 14.79 19.56
N LEU A 52 -14.96 13.62 18.93
CA LEU A 52 -15.54 13.42 17.60
C LEU A 52 -17.06 13.33 17.72
N ASN A 53 -17.77 14.14 16.96
CA ASN A 53 -19.21 14.00 16.85
C ASN A 53 -19.57 12.78 15.99
N LYS A 54 -20.82 12.32 16.08
CA LYS A 54 -21.30 11.15 15.34
C LYS A 54 -21.08 11.24 13.82
N GLY A 55 -21.16 12.44 13.26
CA GLY A 55 -20.94 12.69 11.84
C GLY A 55 -19.48 12.47 11.44
N GLU A 56 -18.56 13.00 12.23
CA GLU A 56 -17.11 12.83 12.06
C GLU A 56 -16.71 11.36 12.20
N SER A 57 -17.19 10.65 13.23
CA SER A 57 -16.90 9.23 13.41
C SER A 57 -17.34 8.39 12.20
N VAL A 58 -18.59 8.54 11.77
CA VAL A 58 -19.13 7.81 10.60
C VAL A 58 -18.43 8.23 9.30
N CYS A 59 -18.01 9.49 9.18
CA CYS A 59 -17.24 9.95 8.03
C CYS A 59 -15.86 9.26 7.99
N LEU A 60 -15.15 9.18 9.12
CA LEU A 60 -13.85 8.53 9.21
C LEU A 60 -13.93 7.05 8.82
N ASP A 61 -14.92 6.30 9.33
CA ASP A 61 -15.13 4.90 8.95
C ASP A 61 -15.31 4.72 7.44
N ARG A 62 -16.18 5.56 6.84
CA ARG A 62 -16.41 5.57 5.38
C ARG A 62 -15.19 6.02 4.60
N CYS A 63 -14.41 6.95 5.13
CA CYS A 63 -13.20 7.45 4.50
C CYS A 63 -12.15 6.36 4.41
N VAL A 64 -11.92 5.64 5.51
CA VAL A 64 -10.99 4.50 5.56
C VAL A 64 -11.40 3.42 4.56
N SER A 65 -12.66 3.00 4.55
CA SER A 65 -13.18 2.03 3.58
C SER A 65 -12.92 2.48 2.14
N LYS A 66 -13.27 3.73 1.79
CA LYS A 66 -13.03 4.28 0.45
C LYS A 66 -11.55 4.42 0.11
N PHE A 67 -10.69 4.73 1.09
CA PHE A 67 -9.26 4.86 0.87
C PHE A 67 -8.67 3.54 0.39
N PHE A 68 -9.00 2.43 1.06
CA PHE A 68 -8.56 1.10 0.64
C PHE A 68 -9.18 0.65 -0.68
N ASP A 69 -10.48 0.90 -0.90
CA ASP A 69 -11.12 0.60 -2.19
C ASP A 69 -10.42 1.28 -3.37
N VAL A 70 -10.04 2.56 -3.19
CA VAL A 70 -9.30 3.32 -4.20
C VAL A 70 -7.87 2.81 -4.32
N ASN A 71 -7.19 2.52 -3.20
CA ASN A 71 -5.83 2.02 -3.19
C ASN A 71 -5.70 0.69 -3.96
N MET A 72 -6.66 -0.24 -3.78
CA MET A 72 -6.72 -1.51 -4.52
C MET A 72 -6.92 -1.28 -6.03
N LYS A 73 -7.90 -0.47 -6.42
CA LYS A 73 -8.18 -0.18 -7.83
C LYS A 73 -7.01 0.49 -8.54
N VAL A 74 -6.32 1.40 -7.86
CA VAL A 74 -5.09 2.03 -8.39
C VAL A 74 -4.00 0.98 -8.56
N SER A 75 -3.84 0.08 -7.59
CA SER A 75 -2.85 -1.01 -7.67
C SER A 75 -3.12 -1.96 -8.84
N GLU A 76 -4.37 -2.38 -9.04
CA GLU A 76 -4.80 -3.19 -10.19
C GLU A 76 -4.47 -2.51 -11.52
N LYS A 77 -4.77 -1.20 -11.63
CA LYS A 77 -4.48 -0.43 -12.83
C LYS A 77 -2.98 -0.30 -13.08
N MET A 78 -2.18 -0.03 -12.05
CA MET A 78 -0.73 0.08 -12.19
C MET A 78 -0.10 -1.24 -12.65
N GLN A 79 -0.59 -2.38 -12.15
CA GLN A 79 -0.15 -3.70 -12.61
C GLN A 79 -0.53 -3.96 -14.07
N GLY A 80 -1.77 -3.62 -14.46
CA GLY A 80 -2.22 -3.71 -15.86
C GLY A 80 -1.41 -2.83 -16.82
N ASP A 81 -1.11 -1.59 -16.41
CA ASP A 81 -0.30 -0.64 -17.19
C ASP A 81 1.16 -1.11 -17.30
N ALA A 82 1.73 -1.70 -16.24
CA ALA A 82 3.08 -2.25 -16.25
C ALA A 82 3.20 -3.45 -17.20
N ALA A 83 2.24 -4.37 -17.17
CA ALA A 83 2.18 -5.51 -18.10
C ALA A 83 2.07 -5.03 -19.56
N SER A 84 1.27 -3.99 -19.80
CA SER A 84 1.10 -3.39 -21.14
C SER A 84 2.38 -2.74 -21.66
N LYS A 85 3.16 -2.09 -20.78
CA LYS A 85 4.43 -1.43 -21.16
C LYS A 85 5.57 -2.42 -21.42
N GLN A 86 5.60 -3.55 -20.71
CA GLN A 86 6.63 -4.57 -20.90
C GLN A 86 6.45 -5.38 -22.19
N GLY A 87 5.24 -5.41 -22.77
CA GLY A 87 4.95 -6.01 -24.08
C GLY A 87 5.40 -5.18 -25.30
N GLY A 88 5.86 -3.94 -25.11
CA GLY A 88 6.29 -3.05 -26.20
C GLY A 88 7.80 -3.00 -26.46
N ALA A 89 8.62 -3.61 -25.59
CA ALA A 89 10.09 -3.48 -25.63
C ALA A 89 10.82 -4.71 -26.23
N GLY A 90 10.13 -5.52 -27.06
CA GLY A 90 10.64 -6.83 -27.51
C GLY A 90 10.56 -7.15 -29.00
N PHE A 91 10.32 -6.17 -29.89
CA PHE A 91 10.26 -6.42 -31.34
C PHE A 91 11.10 -5.40 -32.14
N GLY A 92 12.40 -5.37 -31.83
CA GLY A 92 13.36 -4.43 -32.44
C GLY A 92 14.73 -5.05 -32.74
N MET A 93 14.78 -6.36 -33.00
CA MET A 93 15.89 -7.05 -33.67
C MET A 93 15.30 -8.03 -34.69
#